data_AF-A0A376CRS9-F1
#
_entry.id   AF-A0A376CRS9-F1
#
_cell.length_a   1.000
_cell.length_b   1.000
_cell.length_c   1.000
_cell.angle_alpha   90.00
_cell.angle_beta   90.00
_cell.angle_gamma   90.00
#
_symmetry.space_group_name_H-M   'P 1'
#
loop_
_entity.id
_entity.type
_entity.pdbx_description
1 polymer ?
#
loop_
_entity_poly.entity_id
_entity_poly.type
_entity_poly.pdbx_seq_one_letter_code
_entity_poly.pdbx_strand_id
1 'polypeptide(L)'
;MSLLENGGRLDVLSGHTATNTRVDDGGTLDVRNGGAATTVSMGNGGVLLADSGAAVSGTRSDGTAFRIGGGQADALMLEKGSSFTLNAGDTATDTTVNGGLFTARGGSLAGTTTLNNGATLTLSGKTVNNDTLTIHEGDALLQGGALTGNGRVEKSGSGTLTVSNTTLTQKTVNLNEGTLTLNDSTVTTDVIAQRGTTLKLTGSTVLNGAIDPTNVTLTSGATWNIPDNATVQSVVDDLSHAGQIHFTSARTGKFVPTTLQVKNLNGQNGTISLRVRPDMAQNNADRLVIDGGRATGKTILNLVNAGNSGTGLATTGKGIQVV
;
A
#
# COMPACT_ATOMS: atom_id res chain seq x y z
N MET A 1 -41.21 7.99 9.63
CA MET A 1 -40.09 7.09 9.98
C MET A 1 -40.17 5.90 9.06
N SER A 2 -39.09 5.58 8.36
CA SER A 2 -39.00 4.35 7.54
C SER A 2 -38.13 3.36 8.28
N LEU A 3 -38.55 2.11 8.41
CA LEU A 3 -37.75 1.01 8.94
C LEU A 3 -37.42 0.06 7.80
N LEU A 4 -36.13 -0.20 7.60
CA LEU A 4 -35.61 -1.12 6.59
C LEU A 4 -34.93 -2.26 7.33
N GLU A 5 -35.45 -3.47 7.17
CA GLU A 5 -34.95 -4.71 7.78
C GLU A 5 -35.41 -5.89 6.92
N ASN A 6 -34.79 -7.07 7.08
CA ASN A 6 -35.25 -8.32 6.46
C ASN A 6 -35.43 -8.25 4.93
N GLY A 7 -34.54 -7.53 4.22
CA GLY A 7 -34.61 -7.32 2.77
C GLY A 7 -35.32 -6.03 2.35
N GLY A 8 -35.87 -5.26 3.30
CA GLY A 8 -36.43 -3.94 3.03
C GLY A 8 -35.40 -2.99 2.42
N ARG A 9 -35.81 -2.26 1.38
CA ARG A 9 -34.92 -1.37 0.63
C ARG A 9 -35.59 -0.04 0.32
N LEU A 10 -34.84 1.06 0.46
CA LEU A 10 -35.25 2.39 0.04
C LEU A 10 -34.21 3.00 -0.90
N ASP A 11 -34.65 3.37 -2.10
CA ASP A 11 -33.87 4.15 -3.06
C ASP A 11 -34.27 5.63 -2.95
N VAL A 12 -33.32 6.47 -2.55
CA VAL A 12 -33.49 7.93 -2.55
C VAL A 12 -32.87 8.49 -3.82
N LEU A 13 -33.72 8.75 -4.80
CA LEU A 13 -33.28 9.25 -6.12
C LEU A 13 -32.90 10.74 -6.06
N SER A 14 -32.26 11.21 -7.14
CA SER A 14 -31.84 12.60 -7.28
C SER A 14 -33.02 13.57 -7.08
N GLY A 15 -32.83 14.60 -6.25
CA GLY A 15 -33.85 15.59 -5.90
C GLY A 15 -34.89 15.15 -4.88
N HIS A 16 -34.86 13.89 -4.43
CA HIS A 16 -35.74 13.40 -3.36
C HIS A 16 -35.07 13.40 -2.00
N THR A 17 -35.91 13.40 -0.96
CA THR A 17 -35.48 13.39 0.44
C THR A 17 -36.17 12.29 1.23
N ALA A 18 -35.40 11.50 1.96
CA ALA A 18 -35.88 10.63 3.04
C ALA A 18 -35.45 11.21 4.40
N THR A 19 -36.31 11.11 5.41
CA THR A 19 -35.97 11.54 6.78
C THR A 19 -36.35 10.46 7.79
N ASN A 20 -35.59 10.37 8.88
CA ASN A 20 -35.84 9.41 9.96
C ASN A 20 -35.93 7.96 9.44
N THR A 21 -34.89 7.53 8.72
CA THR A 21 -34.78 6.17 8.19
C THR A 21 -33.92 5.34 9.13
N ARG A 22 -34.48 4.27 9.69
CA ARG A 22 -33.77 3.25 10.45
C ARG A 22 -33.41 2.10 9.50
N VAL A 23 -32.14 1.72 9.45
CA VAL A 23 -31.62 0.65 8.60
C VAL A 23 -31.03 -0.43 9.49
N ASP A 24 -31.79 -1.48 9.76
CA ASP A 24 -31.39 -2.62 10.60
C ASP A 24 -30.99 -3.82 9.74
N ASP A 25 -30.81 -4.98 10.37
CA ASP A 25 -30.28 -6.19 9.75
C ASP A 25 -31.05 -6.57 8.48
N GLY A 26 -30.30 -6.74 7.38
CA GLY A 26 -30.84 -7.02 6.05
C GLY A 26 -31.55 -5.83 5.36
N GLY A 27 -31.64 -4.66 6.00
CA GLY A 27 -32.15 -3.43 5.41
C GLY A 27 -31.12 -2.75 4.51
N THR A 28 -31.56 -2.07 3.44
CA THR A 28 -30.67 -1.30 2.55
C THR A 28 -31.19 0.10 2.26
N LEU A 29 -30.38 1.11 2.56
CA LEU A 29 -30.58 2.48 2.10
C LEU A 29 -29.62 2.78 0.95
N ASP A 30 -30.15 3.08 -0.23
CA ASP A 30 -29.38 3.52 -1.40
C ASP A 30 -29.70 4.98 -1.69
N VAL A 31 -28.73 5.87 -1.44
CA VAL A 31 -28.86 7.29 -1.70
C VAL A 31 -28.05 7.63 -2.93
N ARG A 32 -28.76 7.94 -4.03
CA ARG A 32 -28.15 8.28 -5.30
C ARG A 32 -27.60 9.70 -5.28
N ASN A 33 -26.70 9.99 -6.20
CA ASN A 33 -26.19 11.33 -6.45
C ASN A 33 -27.32 12.37 -6.55
N GLY A 34 -27.23 13.44 -5.75
CA GLY A 34 -28.25 14.49 -5.61
C GLY A 34 -29.48 14.10 -4.77
N GLY A 35 -29.55 12.88 -4.22
CA GLY A 35 -30.54 12.47 -3.24
C GLY A 35 -30.13 12.86 -1.81
N ALA A 36 -31.11 13.02 -0.92
CA ALA A 36 -30.89 13.42 0.46
C ALA A 36 -31.50 12.45 1.48
N ALA A 37 -30.74 12.02 2.49
CA ALA A 37 -31.25 11.24 3.61
C ALA A 37 -30.75 11.81 4.94
N THR A 38 -31.65 12.34 5.76
CA THR A 38 -31.29 12.96 7.05
C THR A 38 -31.87 12.21 8.23
N THR A 39 -31.16 12.30 9.37
CA THR A 39 -31.49 11.54 10.58
C THR A 39 -31.56 10.04 10.29
N VAL A 40 -30.58 9.55 9.52
CA VAL A 40 -30.39 8.12 9.27
C VAL A 40 -29.88 7.46 10.55
N SER A 41 -30.44 6.33 10.90
CA SER A 41 -29.98 5.52 12.02
C SER A 41 -29.56 4.16 11.49
N MET A 42 -28.25 3.90 11.44
CA MET A 42 -27.72 2.61 11.00
C MET A 42 -27.67 1.65 12.20
N GLY A 43 -28.29 0.48 12.04
CA GLY A 43 -28.17 -0.65 12.94
C GLY A 43 -27.13 -1.66 12.47
N ASN A 44 -26.87 -2.66 13.30
CA ASN A 44 -26.01 -3.78 12.90
C ASN A 44 -26.65 -4.54 11.74
N GLY A 45 -25.86 -4.88 10.72
CA GLY A 45 -26.33 -5.57 9.52
C GLY A 45 -27.05 -4.67 8.50
N GLY A 46 -27.25 -3.38 8.81
CA GLY A 46 -27.81 -2.40 7.88
C GLY A 46 -26.80 -2.03 6.79
N VAL A 47 -27.30 -1.87 5.56
CA VAL A 47 -26.48 -1.59 4.38
C VAL A 47 -26.68 -0.14 3.90
N LEU A 48 -25.58 0.58 3.70
CA LEU A 48 -25.55 1.89 3.06
C LEU A 48 -24.90 1.81 1.67
N LEU A 49 -25.60 2.27 0.64
CA LEU A 49 -25.05 2.52 -0.69
C LEU A 49 -25.13 4.03 -0.96
N ALA A 50 -24.00 4.67 -1.20
CA ALA A 50 -23.96 6.10 -1.46
C ALA A 50 -22.75 6.52 -2.31
N ASP A 51 -22.78 7.74 -2.83
CA ASP A 51 -21.62 8.39 -3.42
C ASP A 51 -21.43 9.79 -2.84
N SER A 52 -20.25 10.39 -3.03
CA SER A 52 -19.91 11.70 -2.47
C SER A 52 -20.76 12.87 -2.99
N GLY A 53 -21.56 12.65 -4.05
CA GLY A 53 -22.57 13.60 -4.52
C GLY A 53 -23.94 13.50 -3.84
N ALA A 54 -24.13 12.56 -2.91
CA ALA A 54 -25.32 12.49 -2.05
C ALA A 54 -25.26 13.47 -0.88
N ALA A 55 -26.40 13.70 -0.23
CA ALA A 55 -26.50 14.44 1.03
C ALA A 55 -27.06 13.54 2.15
N VAL A 56 -26.18 12.93 2.94
CA VAL A 56 -26.56 11.97 3.99
C VAL A 56 -26.11 12.48 5.36
N SER A 57 -26.97 12.40 6.37
CA SER A 57 -26.58 12.63 7.76
C SER A 57 -27.26 11.64 8.70
N GLY A 58 -26.50 11.14 9.67
CA GLY A 58 -27.02 10.12 10.56
C GLY A 58 -26.04 9.66 11.63
N THR A 59 -26.39 8.56 12.29
CA THR A 59 -25.58 7.89 13.30
C THR A 59 -25.33 6.43 12.90
N ARG A 60 -24.11 5.96 13.15
CA ARG A 60 -23.69 4.56 13.01
C ARG A 60 -24.27 3.69 14.12
N SER A 61 -24.10 2.37 14.00
CA SER A 61 -24.50 1.42 15.05
C SER A 61 -23.73 1.61 16.36
N ASP A 62 -22.51 2.13 16.28
CA ASP A 62 -21.68 2.52 17.42
C ASP A 62 -22.05 3.88 18.04
N GLY A 63 -23.07 4.57 17.51
CA GLY A 63 -23.54 5.88 17.96
C GLY A 63 -22.77 7.08 17.39
N THR A 64 -21.68 6.86 16.66
CA THR A 64 -20.90 7.93 16.03
C THR A 64 -21.70 8.59 14.91
N ALA A 65 -21.73 9.93 14.89
CA ALA A 65 -22.33 10.67 13.79
C ALA A 65 -21.50 10.54 12.51
N PHE A 66 -22.16 10.45 11.36
CA PHE A 66 -21.51 10.45 10.04
C PHE A 66 -22.27 11.37 9.08
N ARG A 67 -21.57 11.84 8.05
CA ARG A 67 -22.16 12.73 7.04
C ARG A 67 -21.55 12.54 5.66
N ILE A 68 -22.35 12.82 4.64
CA ILE A 68 -21.95 13.01 3.25
C ILE A 68 -22.63 14.30 2.79
N GLY A 69 -21.90 15.24 2.21
CA GLY A 69 -22.49 16.43 1.64
C GLY A 69 -21.47 17.39 1.09
N GLY A 70 -21.80 18.05 -0.03
CA GLY A 70 -20.92 19.03 -0.67
C GLY A 70 -19.57 18.46 -1.09
N GLY A 71 -19.53 17.20 -1.54
CA GLY A 71 -18.28 16.53 -1.92
C GLY A 71 -17.39 16.14 -0.73
N GLN A 72 -17.92 16.11 0.48
CA GLN A 72 -17.21 15.71 1.70
C GLN A 72 -17.95 14.56 2.37
N ALA A 73 -17.27 13.43 2.58
CA ALA A 73 -17.73 12.33 3.42
C ALA A 73 -16.90 12.26 4.70
N ASP A 74 -17.53 11.93 5.82
CA ASP A 74 -16.92 12.01 7.14
C ASP A 74 -17.43 10.87 8.02
N ALA A 75 -16.49 10.15 8.64
CA ALA A 75 -16.74 9.06 9.59
C ALA A 75 -17.63 7.93 9.02
N LEU A 76 -17.52 7.60 7.74
CA LEU A 76 -18.32 6.51 7.15
C LEU A 76 -17.97 5.14 7.75
N MET A 77 -18.99 4.29 7.98
CA MET A 77 -18.83 2.86 8.26
C MET A 77 -19.35 2.06 7.08
N LEU A 78 -18.47 1.30 6.43
CA LEU A 78 -18.84 0.43 5.33
C LEU A 78 -18.67 -1.01 5.77
N GLU A 79 -19.68 -1.53 6.46
CA GLU A 79 -19.79 -2.96 6.79
C GLU A 79 -20.01 -3.79 5.53
N LYS A 80 -19.91 -5.12 5.66
CA LYS A 80 -20.19 -6.06 4.57
C LYS A 80 -21.53 -5.75 3.88
N GLY A 81 -21.48 -5.60 2.55
CA GLY A 81 -22.63 -5.24 1.72
C GLY A 81 -22.78 -3.74 1.49
N SER A 82 -22.26 -2.90 2.38
CA SER A 82 -22.23 -1.45 2.17
C SER A 82 -21.17 -1.06 1.14
N SER A 83 -21.46 0.00 0.39
CA SER A 83 -20.50 0.56 -0.54
C SER A 83 -20.58 2.07 -0.66
N PHE A 84 -19.42 2.69 -0.84
CA PHE A 84 -19.30 4.12 -1.08
C PHE A 84 -18.45 4.42 -2.31
N THR A 85 -18.89 5.38 -3.13
CA THR A 85 -18.10 5.90 -4.24
C THR A 85 -17.66 7.34 -3.98
N LEU A 86 -16.34 7.57 -3.88
CA LEU A 86 -15.74 8.89 -3.88
C LEU A 86 -15.53 9.37 -5.31
N ASN A 87 -16.21 10.45 -5.69
CA ASN A 87 -16.05 11.09 -7.00
C ASN A 87 -14.74 11.91 -7.06
N ALA A 88 -14.30 12.21 -8.29
CA ALA A 88 -13.08 12.98 -8.49
C ALA A 88 -13.23 14.41 -7.95
N GLY A 89 -12.24 14.86 -7.17
CA GLY A 89 -12.22 16.20 -6.55
C GLY A 89 -12.78 16.25 -5.14
N ASP A 90 -13.49 15.20 -4.71
CA ASP A 90 -14.10 15.11 -3.39
C ASP A 90 -13.13 14.55 -2.33
N THR A 91 -13.53 14.63 -1.07
CA THR A 91 -12.76 14.11 0.08
C THR A 91 -13.59 13.14 0.92
N ALA A 92 -12.98 12.04 1.34
CA ALA A 92 -13.51 11.18 2.40
C ALA A 92 -12.56 11.20 3.61
N THR A 93 -13.08 11.57 4.77
CA THR A 93 -12.34 11.69 6.03
C THR A 93 -12.76 10.60 6.98
N ASP A 94 -11.79 9.99 7.68
CA ASP A 94 -12.02 9.01 8.76
C ASP A 94 -12.95 7.85 8.38
N THR A 95 -12.85 7.37 7.14
CA THR A 95 -13.68 6.27 6.66
C THR A 95 -13.17 4.93 7.18
N THR A 96 -14.07 4.12 7.76
CA THR A 96 -13.79 2.73 8.11
C THR A 96 -14.55 1.80 7.16
N VAL A 97 -13.81 0.90 6.53
CA VAL A 97 -14.33 -0.17 5.68
C VAL A 97 -14.09 -1.48 6.42
N ASN A 98 -15.17 -2.18 6.77
CA ASN A 98 -15.13 -3.41 7.56
C ASN A 98 -15.85 -4.52 6.77
N GLY A 99 -15.13 -5.12 5.81
CA GLY A 99 -15.71 -6.06 4.85
C GLY A 99 -16.59 -5.44 3.74
N GLY A 100 -16.78 -4.12 3.74
CA GLY A 100 -17.47 -3.38 2.69
C GLY A 100 -16.59 -3.01 1.48
N LEU A 101 -17.14 -2.16 0.61
CA LEU A 101 -16.47 -1.67 -0.60
C LEU A 101 -16.35 -0.15 -0.63
N PHE A 102 -15.14 0.37 -0.76
CA PHE A 102 -14.87 1.76 -1.07
C PHE A 102 -14.33 1.86 -2.50
N THR A 103 -14.98 2.64 -3.35
CA THR A 103 -14.47 2.95 -4.70
C THR A 103 -14.06 4.42 -4.78
N ALA A 104 -12.82 4.72 -5.18
CA ALA A 104 -12.36 6.08 -5.44
C ALA A 104 -12.10 6.29 -6.93
N ARG A 105 -12.86 7.19 -7.55
CA ARG A 105 -12.65 7.63 -8.93
C ARG A 105 -11.58 8.72 -9.05
N GLY A 106 -11.08 9.19 -7.91
CA GLY A 106 -10.11 10.24 -7.71
C GLY A 106 -10.30 10.82 -6.30
N GLY A 107 -10.00 12.10 -6.12
CA GLY A 107 -10.25 12.78 -4.84
C GLY A 107 -9.17 12.50 -3.79
N SER A 108 -9.52 12.75 -2.52
CA SER A 108 -8.60 12.63 -1.40
C SER A 108 -9.16 11.75 -0.28
N LEU A 109 -8.31 10.90 0.28
CA LEU A 109 -8.51 10.23 1.56
C LEU A 109 -7.81 11.10 2.63
N ALA A 110 -8.55 11.48 3.66
CA ALA A 110 -8.06 12.32 4.75
C ALA A 110 -8.32 11.66 6.11
N GLY A 111 -7.58 12.11 7.13
CA GLY A 111 -7.60 11.51 8.45
C GLY A 111 -7.11 10.06 8.42
N THR A 112 -7.89 9.17 9.02
CA THR A 112 -7.58 7.73 9.07
C THR A 112 -8.57 6.93 8.23
N THR A 113 -8.14 6.48 7.04
CA THR A 113 -8.89 5.46 6.31
C THR A 113 -8.51 4.08 6.84
N THR A 114 -9.49 3.31 7.30
CA THR A 114 -9.29 1.96 7.86
C THR A 114 -9.87 0.90 6.91
N LEU A 115 -9.11 -0.15 6.59
CA LEU A 115 -9.59 -1.31 5.83
C LEU A 115 -9.39 -2.59 6.65
N ASN A 116 -10.47 -3.25 7.04
CA ASN A 116 -10.43 -4.49 7.85
C ASN A 116 -11.37 -5.57 7.29
N ASN A 117 -11.15 -6.81 7.74
CA ASN A 117 -12.11 -7.92 7.66
C ASN A 117 -12.70 -8.18 6.25
N GLY A 118 -11.84 -8.19 5.24
CA GLY A 118 -12.21 -8.39 3.83
C GLY A 118 -12.56 -7.11 3.09
N ALA A 119 -12.25 -5.94 3.67
CA ALA A 119 -12.47 -4.64 3.03
C ALA A 119 -11.77 -4.54 1.68
N THR A 120 -12.45 -3.91 0.72
CA THR A 120 -11.89 -3.61 -0.59
C THR A 120 -11.90 -2.10 -0.83
N LEU A 121 -10.74 -1.55 -1.17
CA LEU A 121 -10.55 -0.21 -1.73
C LEU A 121 -10.16 -0.33 -3.21
N THR A 122 -11.09 0.01 -4.10
CA THR A 122 -10.86 0.04 -5.55
C THR A 122 -10.59 1.46 -6.02
N LEU A 123 -9.48 1.68 -6.71
CA LEU A 123 -9.13 2.95 -7.34
C LEU A 123 -9.34 2.83 -8.85
N SER A 124 -10.12 3.74 -9.42
CA SER A 124 -10.28 3.85 -10.88
C SER A 124 -9.66 5.13 -11.45
N GLY A 125 -8.96 5.89 -10.62
CA GLY A 125 -8.28 7.14 -10.98
C GLY A 125 -7.11 7.43 -10.03
N LYS A 126 -6.64 8.68 -10.05
CA LYS A 126 -5.60 9.14 -9.12
C LYS A 126 -6.24 9.67 -7.84
N THR A 127 -6.04 8.95 -6.75
CA THR A 127 -6.48 9.30 -5.40
C THR A 127 -5.29 9.78 -4.59
N VAL A 128 -5.50 10.79 -3.75
CA VAL A 128 -4.48 11.34 -2.87
C VAL A 128 -4.69 10.84 -1.44
N ASN A 129 -3.63 10.35 -0.80
CA ASN A 129 -3.56 10.16 0.65
C ASN A 129 -2.32 10.89 1.17
N ASN A 130 -2.54 11.90 2.01
CA ASN A 130 -1.48 12.60 2.73
C ASN A 130 -1.45 12.26 4.22
N ASP A 131 -2.40 11.45 4.69
CA ASP A 131 -2.57 11.11 6.10
C ASP A 131 -2.32 9.60 6.29
N THR A 132 -3.25 8.84 6.89
CA THR A 132 -3.05 7.42 7.21
C THR A 132 -4.07 6.52 6.52
N LEU A 133 -3.56 5.49 5.84
CA LEU A 133 -4.30 4.29 5.48
C LEU A 133 -3.88 3.16 6.43
N THR A 134 -4.80 2.57 7.18
CA THR A 134 -4.47 1.55 8.19
C THR A 134 -5.27 0.27 8.02
N ILE A 135 -4.60 -0.86 8.29
CA ILE A 135 -5.15 -2.20 8.28
C ILE A 135 -4.66 -2.86 9.57
N HIS A 136 -5.59 -3.30 10.43
CA HIS A 136 -5.22 -3.90 11.71
C HIS A 136 -5.97 -5.20 12.02
N GLU A 137 -7.01 -5.55 11.25
CA GLU A 137 -7.77 -6.78 11.45
C GLU A 137 -8.16 -7.44 10.11
N GLY A 138 -7.97 -8.75 10.03
CA GLY A 138 -8.32 -9.54 8.85
C GLY A 138 -7.53 -9.18 7.60
N ASP A 139 -8.03 -9.64 6.46
CA ASP A 139 -7.45 -9.32 5.15
C ASP A 139 -8.03 -8.03 4.58
N ALA A 140 -7.28 -7.36 3.70
CA ALA A 140 -7.75 -6.19 2.96
C ALA A 140 -7.17 -6.16 1.55
N LEU A 141 -7.91 -5.57 0.61
CA LEU A 141 -7.51 -5.40 -0.79
C LEU A 141 -7.52 -3.93 -1.19
N LEU A 142 -6.37 -3.44 -1.63
CA LEU A 142 -6.21 -2.19 -2.39
C LEU A 142 -5.95 -2.55 -3.85
N GLN A 143 -6.74 -2.06 -4.79
CA GLN A 143 -6.56 -2.42 -6.19
C GLN A 143 -6.86 -1.32 -7.21
N GLY A 144 -6.18 -1.41 -8.36
CA GLY A 144 -6.37 -0.51 -9.49
C GLY A 144 -5.73 0.86 -9.29
N GLY A 145 -5.86 1.71 -10.30
CA GLY A 145 -5.59 3.16 -10.26
C GLY A 145 -4.26 3.56 -9.61
N ALA A 146 -4.26 4.72 -8.97
CA ALA A 146 -3.10 5.24 -8.27
C ALA A 146 -3.48 5.83 -6.90
N LEU A 147 -2.75 5.44 -5.86
CA LEU A 147 -2.78 6.09 -4.54
C LEU A 147 -1.45 6.83 -4.36
N THR A 148 -1.51 8.16 -4.35
CA THR A 148 -0.32 9.01 -4.28
C THR A 148 -0.37 9.95 -3.09
N GLY A 149 0.76 10.55 -2.71
CA GLY A 149 0.81 11.57 -1.67
C GLY A 149 1.91 11.29 -0.64
N ASN A 150 1.97 12.13 0.38
CA ASN A 150 2.99 12.05 1.43
C ASN A 150 2.51 11.31 2.69
N GLY A 151 1.37 10.62 2.60
CA GLY A 151 0.81 9.83 3.68
C GLY A 151 1.60 8.56 3.95
N ARG A 152 1.06 7.75 4.85
CA ARG A 152 1.61 6.45 5.23
C ARG A 152 0.56 5.35 5.12
N VAL A 153 1.03 4.14 4.87
CA VAL A 153 0.24 2.91 5.05
C VAL A 153 0.72 2.21 6.32
N GLU A 154 -0.20 1.79 7.17
CA GLU A 154 0.09 1.02 8.39
C GLU A 154 -0.57 -0.35 8.28
N LYS A 155 0.23 -1.42 8.37
CA LYS A 155 -0.23 -2.79 8.35
C LYS A 155 0.13 -3.49 9.66
N SER A 156 -0.87 -3.78 10.48
CA SER A 156 -0.79 -4.62 11.68
C SER A 156 -1.84 -5.75 11.62
N GLY A 157 -1.95 -6.56 12.68
CA GLY A 157 -2.76 -7.78 12.67
C GLY A 157 -2.14 -8.91 11.84
N SER A 158 -2.58 -10.13 12.09
CA SER A 158 -2.03 -11.34 11.45
C SER A 158 -2.41 -11.50 9.97
N GLY A 159 -3.43 -10.77 9.49
CA GLY A 159 -3.93 -10.88 8.12
C GLY A 159 -3.01 -10.31 7.04
N THR A 160 -3.51 -10.29 5.82
CA THR A 160 -2.80 -9.85 4.61
C THR A 160 -3.41 -8.57 4.04
N LEU A 161 -2.58 -7.54 3.85
CA LEU A 161 -2.90 -6.47 2.91
C LEU A 161 -2.38 -6.87 1.53
N THR A 162 -3.27 -6.94 0.54
CA THR A 162 -2.90 -7.10 -0.87
C THR A 162 -3.06 -5.77 -1.60
N VAL A 163 -2.00 -5.33 -2.27
CA VAL A 163 -1.99 -4.20 -3.21
C VAL A 163 -1.84 -4.75 -4.61
N SER A 164 -2.83 -4.56 -5.48
CA SER A 164 -2.88 -5.22 -6.79
C SER A 164 -3.16 -4.26 -7.94
N ASN A 165 -2.32 -4.30 -8.98
CA ASN A 165 -2.47 -3.45 -10.17
C ASN A 165 -2.59 -1.95 -9.81
N THR A 166 -1.78 -1.49 -8.85
CA THR A 166 -1.86 -0.13 -8.31
C THR A 166 -0.52 0.57 -8.45
N THR A 167 -0.57 1.85 -8.82
CA THR A 167 0.57 2.75 -8.57
C THR A 167 0.47 3.31 -7.16
N LEU A 168 1.33 2.86 -6.24
CA LEU A 168 1.34 3.29 -4.85
C LEU A 168 2.55 4.16 -4.56
N THR A 169 2.34 5.47 -4.35
CA THR A 169 3.38 6.38 -3.89
C THR A 169 2.97 6.94 -2.54
N GLN A 170 3.67 6.53 -1.50
CA GLN A 170 3.45 6.97 -0.12
C GLN A 170 4.80 7.25 0.53
N LYS A 171 4.82 8.09 1.57
CA LYS A 171 6.07 8.43 2.25
C LYS A 171 6.69 7.19 2.89
N THR A 172 5.89 6.42 3.62
CA THR A 172 6.31 5.14 4.19
C THR A 172 5.20 4.11 4.14
N VAL A 173 5.60 2.85 4.16
CA VAL A 173 4.73 1.72 4.50
C VAL A 173 5.28 1.07 5.76
N ASN A 174 4.52 1.17 6.85
CA ASN A 174 4.85 0.57 8.14
C ASN A 174 4.24 -0.83 8.20
N LEU A 175 5.07 -1.87 8.05
CA LEU A 175 4.66 -3.27 8.14
C LEU A 175 4.95 -3.81 9.54
N ASN A 176 4.01 -3.60 10.44
CA ASN A 176 4.16 -3.93 11.85
C ASN A 176 3.86 -5.41 12.15
N GLU A 177 2.84 -5.99 11.49
CA GLU A 177 2.46 -7.39 11.68
C GLU A 177 1.87 -7.99 10.39
N GLY A 178 1.88 -9.33 10.30
CA GLY A 178 1.25 -10.08 9.22
C GLY A 178 1.97 -9.96 7.88
N THR A 179 1.19 -9.95 6.79
CA THR A 179 1.72 -9.98 5.41
C THR A 179 1.32 -8.74 4.62
N LEU A 180 2.28 -8.21 3.85
CA LEU A 180 2.04 -7.29 2.73
C LEU A 180 2.35 -7.99 1.42
N THR A 181 1.36 -8.09 0.54
CA THR A 181 1.54 -8.60 -0.83
C THR A 181 1.39 -7.46 -1.82
N LEU A 182 2.44 -7.21 -2.62
CA LEU A 182 2.44 -6.31 -3.75
C LEU A 182 2.36 -7.16 -5.02
N ASN A 183 1.28 -7.03 -5.78
CA ASN A 183 1.02 -7.81 -7.00
C ASN A 183 0.81 -6.87 -8.19
N ASP A 184 1.55 -7.09 -9.28
CA ASP A 184 1.45 -6.31 -10.53
C ASP A 184 1.43 -4.78 -10.30
N SER A 185 2.15 -4.31 -9.28
CA SER A 185 2.05 -2.93 -8.78
C SER A 185 3.35 -2.16 -8.94
N THR A 186 3.27 -0.85 -9.19
CA THR A 186 4.44 0.04 -9.14
C THR A 186 4.40 0.80 -7.84
N VAL A 187 5.35 0.54 -6.95
CA VAL A 187 5.37 1.05 -5.58
C VAL A 187 6.59 1.92 -5.36
N THR A 188 6.40 3.11 -4.81
CA THR A 188 7.48 4.05 -4.49
C THR A 188 7.31 4.49 -3.04
N THR A 189 8.07 3.86 -2.15
CA THR A 189 8.01 4.06 -0.70
C THR A 189 9.15 3.31 -0.02
N ASP A 190 9.54 3.74 1.17
CA ASP A 190 10.35 2.90 2.06
C ASP A 190 9.41 2.01 2.89
N VAL A 191 9.69 0.70 2.92
CA VAL A 191 8.98 -0.27 3.75
C VAL A 191 9.71 -0.43 5.06
N ILE A 192 9.15 0.14 6.12
CA ILE A 192 9.66 0.07 7.49
C ILE A 192 8.88 -1.03 8.20
N ALA A 193 9.53 -2.15 8.47
CA ALA A 193 8.88 -3.36 8.94
C ALA A 193 9.34 -3.76 10.36
N GLN A 194 8.65 -4.75 10.91
CA GLN A 194 9.06 -5.46 12.13
C GLN A 194 9.46 -6.90 11.79
N ARG A 195 10.40 -7.45 12.56
CA ARG A 195 10.79 -8.86 12.43
C ARG A 195 9.58 -9.78 12.61
N GLY A 196 9.52 -10.85 11.82
CA GLY A 196 8.39 -11.79 11.82
C GLY A 196 7.26 -11.44 10.85
N THR A 197 7.31 -10.26 10.23
CA THR A 197 6.42 -9.92 9.11
C THR A 197 6.88 -10.54 7.80
N THR A 198 6.01 -10.51 6.78
CA THR A 198 6.34 -10.97 5.42
C THR A 198 5.95 -9.94 4.38
N LEU A 199 6.87 -9.64 3.46
CA LEU A 199 6.65 -8.85 2.26
C LEU A 199 6.82 -9.73 1.01
N LYS A 200 5.81 -9.72 0.14
CA LYS A 200 5.82 -10.47 -1.14
C LYS A 200 5.73 -9.51 -2.32
N LEU A 201 6.68 -9.60 -3.24
CA LEU A 201 6.65 -8.92 -4.53
C LEU A 201 6.36 -9.96 -5.62
N THR A 202 5.18 -9.85 -6.20
CA THR A 202 4.57 -10.85 -7.09
C THR A 202 4.20 -10.26 -8.44
N GLY A 203 4.08 -11.12 -9.45
CA GLY A 203 3.74 -10.69 -10.81
C GLY A 203 4.80 -9.75 -11.40
N SER A 204 4.37 -8.68 -12.06
CA SER A 204 5.24 -7.64 -12.63
C SER A 204 5.52 -6.48 -11.68
N THR A 205 5.49 -6.72 -10.36
CA THR A 205 5.68 -5.66 -9.35
C THR A 205 7.06 -5.01 -9.46
N VAL A 206 7.08 -3.68 -9.34
CA VAL A 206 8.31 -2.88 -9.19
C VAL A 206 8.22 -2.10 -7.87
N LEU A 207 9.13 -2.36 -6.94
CA LEU A 207 9.29 -1.57 -5.71
C LEU A 207 10.49 -0.64 -5.84
N ASN A 208 10.31 0.64 -5.55
CA ASN A 208 11.34 1.67 -5.51
C ASN A 208 11.44 2.20 -4.08
N GLY A 209 12.47 1.78 -3.36
CA GLY A 209 12.69 2.14 -1.95
C GLY A 209 13.43 1.06 -1.18
N ALA A 210 13.75 1.33 0.08
CA ALA A 210 14.39 0.36 0.97
C ALA A 210 13.38 -0.49 1.76
N ILE A 211 13.87 -1.57 2.36
CA ILE A 211 13.11 -2.50 3.21
C ILE A 211 13.90 -2.71 4.52
N ASP A 212 13.29 -2.52 5.70
CA ASP A 212 13.98 -2.62 7.00
C ASP A 212 13.07 -2.98 8.19
N PRO A 213 13.19 -4.13 8.88
CA PRO A 213 13.53 -5.46 8.37
C PRO A 213 12.31 -6.41 8.32
N THR A 214 12.26 -7.31 7.33
CA THR A 214 11.19 -8.31 7.16
C THR A 214 11.68 -9.55 6.40
N ASN A 215 10.83 -10.57 6.25
CA ASN A 215 11.04 -11.65 5.29
C ASN A 215 10.55 -11.23 3.91
N VAL A 216 11.36 -11.42 2.88
CA VAL A 216 11.08 -10.95 1.52
C VAL A 216 11.04 -12.11 0.54
N THR A 217 9.96 -12.19 -0.24
CA THR A 217 9.87 -13.06 -1.41
C THR A 217 9.73 -12.21 -2.68
N LEU A 218 10.62 -12.39 -3.65
CA LEU A 218 10.54 -11.80 -4.99
C LEU A 218 10.34 -12.90 -6.03
N THR A 219 9.21 -12.85 -6.74
CA THR A 219 8.95 -13.76 -7.89
C THR A 219 9.70 -13.32 -9.13
N SER A 220 9.76 -14.18 -10.15
CA SER A 220 10.61 -13.98 -11.35
C SER A 220 10.30 -12.73 -12.17
N GLY A 221 9.06 -12.25 -12.17
CA GLY A 221 8.66 -11.01 -12.84
C GLY A 221 8.89 -9.73 -12.02
N ALA A 222 9.21 -9.86 -10.72
CA ALA A 222 9.28 -8.73 -9.82
C ALA A 222 10.66 -8.07 -9.80
N THR A 223 10.67 -6.76 -9.58
CA THR A 223 11.87 -5.94 -9.44
C THR A 223 11.86 -5.17 -8.12
N TRP A 224 12.97 -5.19 -7.39
CA TRP A 224 13.21 -4.30 -6.25
C TRP A 224 14.39 -3.38 -6.54
N ASN A 225 14.11 -2.09 -6.67
CA ASN A 225 15.09 -1.03 -6.85
C ASN A 225 15.44 -0.43 -5.48
N ILE A 226 16.66 -0.67 -5.01
CA ILE A 226 17.23 -0.13 -3.78
C ILE A 226 17.93 1.19 -4.11
N PRO A 227 17.40 2.35 -3.69
CA PRO A 227 18.01 3.64 -4.01
C PRO A 227 19.09 4.02 -2.98
N ASP A 228 20.11 4.76 -3.44
CA ASP A 228 21.19 5.25 -2.57
C ASP A 228 20.83 6.44 -1.67
N ASN A 229 19.57 6.84 -1.65
CA ASN A 229 19.03 7.92 -0.83
C ASN A 229 17.79 7.52 -0.02
N ALA A 230 17.57 6.21 0.18
CA ALA A 230 16.53 5.72 1.09
C ALA A 230 16.69 6.27 2.51
N THR A 231 15.58 6.38 3.24
CA THR A 231 15.55 6.89 4.62
C THR A 231 15.96 5.83 5.65
N VAL A 232 15.89 4.56 5.27
CA VAL A 232 16.30 3.39 6.07
C VAL A 232 17.34 2.55 5.32
N GLN A 233 18.03 1.66 6.03
CA GLN A 233 18.93 0.69 5.40
C GLN A 233 18.11 -0.40 4.70
N SER A 234 18.73 -1.19 3.82
CA SER A 234 18.07 -2.37 3.26
C SER A 234 18.51 -3.60 4.06
N VAL A 235 17.67 -4.03 4.99
CA VAL A 235 17.91 -5.16 5.91
C VAL A 235 16.77 -6.16 5.77
N VAL A 236 17.09 -7.42 5.50
CA VAL A 236 16.11 -8.50 5.29
C VAL A 236 16.51 -9.71 6.12
N ASP A 237 15.53 -10.37 6.74
CA ASP A 237 15.79 -11.59 7.50
C ASP A 237 15.94 -12.79 6.55
N ASP A 238 14.86 -13.21 5.92
CA ASP A 238 14.89 -14.25 4.89
C ASP A 238 14.62 -13.63 3.51
N LEU A 239 15.60 -13.72 2.59
CA LEU A 239 15.43 -13.29 1.20
C LEU A 239 15.33 -14.51 0.28
N SER A 240 14.14 -14.72 -0.29
CA SER A 240 13.91 -15.70 -1.36
C SER A 240 13.65 -14.98 -2.67
N HIS A 241 14.49 -15.19 -3.68
CA HIS A 241 14.52 -14.31 -4.86
C HIS A 241 14.71 -15.02 -6.19
N ALA A 242 13.69 -14.92 -7.06
CA ALA A 242 13.73 -15.33 -8.46
C ALA A 242 13.75 -14.13 -9.44
N GLY A 243 13.45 -12.92 -8.96
CA GLY A 243 13.28 -11.72 -9.78
C GLY A 243 14.56 -10.93 -10.04
N GLN A 244 14.45 -9.60 -10.07
CA GLN A 244 15.59 -8.68 -10.15
C GLN A 244 15.70 -7.79 -8.90
N ILE A 245 16.90 -7.64 -8.35
CA ILE A 245 17.22 -6.62 -7.34
C ILE A 245 18.26 -5.69 -7.95
N HIS A 246 17.98 -4.40 -7.95
CA HIS A 246 18.83 -3.39 -8.58
C HIS A 246 19.21 -2.32 -7.57
N PHE A 247 20.50 -2.06 -7.45
CA PHE A 247 20.97 -0.86 -6.76
C PHE A 247 20.94 0.33 -7.73
N THR A 248 20.27 1.40 -7.32
CA THR A 248 20.03 2.57 -8.18
C THR A 248 20.62 3.84 -7.57
N SER A 249 21.02 4.79 -8.43
CA SER A 249 21.46 6.13 -7.99
C SER A 249 20.35 7.12 -8.25
N ALA A 250 19.99 7.91 -7.23
CA ALA A 250 19.23 9.14 -7.42
C ALA A 250 20.15 10.39 -7.48
N ARG A 251 21.47 10.19 -7.31
CA ARG A 251 22.44 11.27 -7.14
C ARG A 251 23.22 11.54 -8.43
N THR A 252 23.23 12.79 -8.87
CA THR A 252 24.05 13.23 -10.01
C THR A 252 25.51 13.40 -9.57
N GLY A 253 26.45 12.76 -10.27
CA GLY A 253 27.90 12.97 -10.12
C GLY A 253 28.52 12.46 -8.81
N LYS A 254 27.74 11.88 -7.90
CA LYS A 254 28.21 11.33 -6.63
C LYS A 254 27.87 9.85 -6.52
N PHE A 255 28.90 9.00 -6.41
CA PHE A 255 28.71 7.60 -6.06
C PHE A 255 28.66 7.47 -4.54
N VAL A 256 27.55 6.92 -4.04
CA VAL A 256 27.43 6.49 -2.65
C VAL A 256 27.04 5.02 -2.69
N PRO A 257 27.94 4.10 -2.28
CA PRO A 257 27.60 2.69 -2.26
C PRO A 257 26.53 2.42 -1.20
N THR A 258 25.66 1.48 -1.50
CA THR A 258 24.60 1.02 -0.62
C THR A 258 24.83 -0.46 -0.30
N THR A 259 24.33 -0.89 0.86
CA THR A 259 24.42 -2.29 1.28
C THR A 259 23.02 -2.87 1.43
N LEU A 260 22.82 -4.06 0.87
CA LEU A 260 21.73 -4.95 1.23
C LEU A 260 22.27 -5.97 2.24
N GLN A 261 21.80 -5.90 3.47
CA GLN A 261 22.11 -6.90 4.49
C GLN A 261 20.98 -7.94 4.53
N VAL A 262 21.35 -9.20 4.44
CA VAL A 262 20.43 -10.34 4.54
C VAL A 262 20.91 -11.30 5.60
N LYS A 263 20.03 -11.88 6.40
CA LYS A 263 20.43 -12.96 7.31
C LYS A 263 20.53 -14.29 6.55
N ASN A 264 19.46 -14.69 5.87
CA ASN A 264 19.44 -15.88 5.03
C ASN A 264 19.13 -15.50 3.57
N LEU A 265 19.94 -16.02 2.65
CA LEU A 265 19.75 -15.85 1.22
C LEU A 265 19.38 -17.20 0.59
N ASN A 266 18.25 -17.23 -0.10
CA ASN A 266 17.82 -18.33 -0.95
C ASN A 266 17.64 -17.84 -2.39
N GLY A 267 18.67 -18.03 -3.21
CA GLY A 267 18.62 -17.66 -4.63
C GLY A 267 17.81 -18.66 -5.46
N GLN A 268 16.87 -18.17 -6.26
CA GLN A 268 16.03 -18.98 -7.15
C GLN A 268 16.27 -18.60 -8.63
N ASN A 269 17.55 -18.46 -9.02
CA ASN A 269 18.02 -17.95 -10.31
C ASN A 269 17.73 -16.45 -10.55
N GLY A 270 17.36 -15.71 -9.51
CA GLY A 270 17.22 -14.25 -9.59
C GLY A 270 18.57 -13.53 -9.70
N THR A 271 18.51 -12.27 -10.10
CA THR A 271 19.69 -11.41 -10.29
C THR A 271 19.78 -10.34 -9.20
N ILE A 272 20.98 -10.00 -8.77
CA ILE A 272 21.31 -8.79 -8.01
C ILE A 272 22.30 -7.97 -8.84
N SER A 273 21.89 -6.77 -9.28
CA SER A 273 22.75 -5.84 -10.01
C SER A 273 23.34 -4.81 -9.06
N LEU A 274 24.67 -4.86 -8.88
CA LEU A 274 25.46 -4.00 -7.99
C LEU A 274 26.20 -2.95 -8.82
N ARG A 275 26.25 -1.71 -8.36
CA ARG A 275 27.06 -0.67 -9.00
C ARG A 275 28.49 -0.75 -8.45
N VAL A 276 29.46 -0.60 -9.34
CA VAL A 276 30.89 -0.59 -8.99
C VAL A 276 31.60 0.62 -9.60
N ARG A 277 32.64 1.09 -8.91
CA ARG A 277 33.53 2.21 -9.26
C ARG A 277 34.98 1.76 -9.21
N PRO A 278 35.48 1.04 -10.24
CA PRO A 278 36.87 0.58 -10.27
C PRO A 278 37.90 1.72 -10.22
N ASP A 279 37.45 2.96 -10.43
CA ASP A 279 38.20 4.22 -10.34
C ASP A 279 38.29 4.80 -8.92
N MET A 280 37.74 4.12 -7.90
CA MET A 280 37.78 4.55 -6.49
C MET A 280 38.52 3.54 -5.60
N ALA A 281 39.36 4.05 -4.70
CA ALA A 281 40.20 3.21 -3.82
C ALA A 281 39.44 2.61 -2.63
N GLN A 282 38.35 3.27 -2.21
CA GLN A 282 37.50 2.90 -1.07
C GLN A 282 36.04 3.20 -1.43
N ASN A 283 35.09 2.55 -0.74
CA ASN A 283 33.65 2.75 -0.96
C ASN A 283 33.28 2.69 -2.44
N ASN A 284 33.85 1.70 -3.13
CA ASN A 284 33.90 1.61 -4.58
C ASN A 284 32.89 0.61 -5.15
N ALA A 285 31.98 0.08 -4.34
CA ALA A 285 30.96 -0.84 -4.79
C ALA A 285 29.78 -0.87 -3.82
N ASP A 286 28.58 -1.07 -4.36
CA ASP A 286 27.47 -1.59 -3.59
C ASP A 286 27.80 -3.00 -3.07
N ARG A 287 27.12 -3.41 -1.99
CA ARG A 287 27.41 -4.67 -1.31
C ARG A 287 26.15 -5.47 -1.00
N LEU A 288 26.26 -6.78 -1.14
CA LEU A 288 25.40 -7.74 -0.48
C LEU A 288 26.15 -8.26 0.75
N VAL A 289 25.55 -8.20 1.94
CA VAL A 289 26.15 -8.75 3.16
C VAL A 289 25.24 -9.85 3.67
N ILE A 290 25.78 -11.05 3.84
CA ILE A 290 25.05 -12.19 4.42
C ILE A 290 25.52 -12.35 5.86
N ASP A 291 24.71 -11.88 6.81
CA ASP A 291 25.11 -11.74 8.22
C ASP A 291 24.36 -12.71 9.15
N GLY A 292 25.11 -13.63 9.75
CA GLY A 292 24.61 -14.54 10.80
C GLY A 292 23.76 -15.72 10.32
N GLY A 293 23.48 -15.87 9.02
CA GLY A 293 22.71 -16.99 8.46
C GLY A 293 23.40 -17.71 7.30
N ARG A 294 22.62 -18.23 6.35
CA ARG A 294 23.11 -19.10 5.26
C ARG A 294 22.84 -18.50 3.87
N ALA A 295 23.77 -18.74 2.95
CA ALA A 295 23.58 -18.55 1.52
C ALA A 295 23.28 -19.89 0.86
N THR A 296 22.16 -20.00 0.14
CA THR A 296 21.69 -21.21 -0.53
C THR A 296 21.09 -20.89 -1.89
N GLY A 297 20.93 -21.92 -2.73
CA GLY A 297 20.39 -21.77 -4.08
C GLY A 297 21.37 -21.09 -5.04
N LYS A 298 20.82 -20.41 -6.05
CA LYS A 298 21.60 -19.74 -7.11
C LYS A 298 21.14 -18.30 -7.28
N THR A 299 22.08 -17.37 -7.15
CA THR A 299 21.89 -15.94 -7.41
C THR A 299 22.90 -15.50 -8.46
N ILE A 300 22.46 -14.72 -9.45
CA ILE A 300 23.31 -14.11 -10.46
C ILE A 300 23.72 -12.72 -9.98
N LEU A 301 25.01 -12.40 -9.97
CA LEU A 301 25.49 -11.06 -9.67
C LEU A 301 25.87 -10.34 -10.96
N ASN A 302 25.19 -9.23 -11.24
CA ASN A 302 25.54 -8.33 -12.33
C ASN A 302 26.32 -7.15 -11.75
N LEU A 303 27.50 -6.87 -12.30
CA LEU A 303 28.30 -5.71 -11.89
C LEU A 303 28.18 -4.61 -12.94
N VAL A 304 27.66 -3.46 -12.54
CA VAL A 304 27.43 -2.31 -13.42
C VAL A 304 28.46 -1.24 -13.11
N ASN A 305 29.32 -0.92 -14.07
CA ASN A 305 30.26 0.20 -13.91
C ASN A 305 29.48 1.53 -13.82
N ALA A 306 29.57 2.20 -12.68
CA ALA A 306 28.94 3.49 -12.42
C ALA A 306 29.97 4.66 -12.44
N GLY A 307 31.18 4.40 -12.94
CA GLY A 307 32.29 5.35 -13.00
C GLY A 307 32.57 5.89 -14.39
N ASN A 308 33.55 6.79 -14.48
CA ASN A 308 34.02 7.26 -15.77
C ASN A 308 34.92 6.18 -16.41
N SER A 309 34.59 5.75 -17.62
CA SER A 309 35.31 4.69 -18.34
C SER A 309 36.75 5.05 -18.73
N GLY A 310 37.17 6.32 -18.55
CA GLY A 310 38.49 6.82 -18.95
C GLY A 310 39.60 6.75 -17.89
N THR A 311 39.28 6.46 -16.62
CA THR A 311 40.24 6.54 -15.52
C THR A 311 40.11 5.34 -14.58
N GLY A 312 40.80 4.24 -14.83
CA GLY A 312 40.90 3.13 -13.87
C GLY A 312 41.98 3.41 -12.83
N LEU A 313 41.75 3.06 -11.56
CA LEU A 313 42.85 3.02 -10.58
C LEU A 313 43.71 1.79 -10.81
N ALA A 314 45.02 1.93 -10.56
CA ALA A 314 45.91 0.79 -10.50
C ALA A 314 45.42 -0.20 -9.43
N THR A 315 45.11 -1.43 -9.83
CA THR A 315 44.61 -2.45 -8.90
C THR A 315 45.74 -2.96 -8.01
N THR A 316 45.45 -3.28 -6.76
CA THR A 316 46.42 -3.88 -5.81
C THR A 316 46.32 -5.41 -5.77
N GLY A 317 45.60 -6.03 -6.71
CA GLY A 317 45.37 -7.48 -6.75
C GLY A 317 44.39 -8.01 -5.69
N LYS A 318 43.78 -7.15 -4.85
CA LYS A 318 42.85 -7.54 -3.77
C LYS A 318 41.39 -7.73 -4.20
N GLY A 319 41.07 -7.45 -5.47
CA GLY A 319 39.70 -7.47 -5.98
C GLY A 319 38.82 -6.31 -5.46
N ILE A 320 37.54 -6.31 -5.86
CA ILE A 320 36.50 -5.40 -5.37
C ILE A 320 35.52 -6.25 -4.57
N GLN A 321 35.38 -5.98 -3.27
CA GLN A 321 34.47 -6.73 -2.40
C GLN A 321 33.02 -6.30 -2.61
N VAL A 322 32.21 -7.21 -3.14
CA VAL A 322 30.78 -7.02 -3.46
C VAL A 322 29.85 -7.95 -2.68
N VAL A 323 30.40 -9.05 -2.13
CA VAL A 323 29.75 -9.97 -1.18
C VAL A 323 30.70 -10.23 -0.01
#